data_AF-A0A7J2JRK2-F1
#
_entry.id   AF-A0A7J2JRK2-F1
#
_cell.length_a   1.000
_cell.length_b   1.000
_cell.length_c   1.000
_cell.angle_alpha   90.00
_cell.angle_beta   90.00
_cell.angle_gamma   90.00
#
_symmetry.space_group_name_H-M   'P 1'
#
loop_
_entity.id
_entity.type
_entity.pdbx_description
1 polymer ?
#
loop_
_entity_poly.entity_id
_entity_poly.type
_entity_poly.pdbx_seq_one_letter_code
_entity_poly.pdbx_strand_id
1 'polypeptide(L)'
;MASGSRTAAKVVLALSLVLIPGAVLGAENALFREYHTWGGTIDVVEEAFRKLALIMSSQDYRGLFAGMAALGILAGVIGMLLAAYGRGVPLTWAWMQVLLVLAVGGAIYLGFIRKTDTLHIYDETTNEMASVPNVPDGVITAAGFFNLIERGMIELTDTAGVNGLSYRDGTGGIALRLLVDGFTRPIPEEVFPGELMATLTEYFKNCYVYNVGLHLADPTELNYPTNNDLRDPLSDGVHGSVYTVWYDDNYPGGVTVKCSVAWLGGAAEPPHDSYTVPGLQSVLGTYTDADLRVNNYWREVCQAAGFNASDPAVYARCTSLILDTLGRLMTDGTSTTFTGDNLSNILRNRAIAESLWTALDELSPSLQIRMFANRRIDSAGIGVALMANEYIPVMKAAITAIFLGILPVLAIFLVTPLWKKVASAILGSFCFLCFWGVSDALVHAFMMGRVVKLFGEVASEGLGASNIVLIPTQAMKAMTLFGFMRMSTIFFAGFLSRMVFSFGGYML
;
A
#
# COMPACT_ATOMS: atom_id res chain seq x y z
N MET A 1 9.98 23.84 59.31
CA MET A 1 8.68 23.62 58.62
C MET A 1 8.78 23.39 57.10
N ALA A 2 9.95 23.53 56.45
CA ALA A 2 10.08 23.39 54.98
C ALA A 2 10.40 21.96 54.45
N SER A 3 10.72 20.97 55.30
CA SER A 3 11.04 19.61 54.82
C SER A 3 9.83 18.67 54.69
N GLY A 4 8.71 18.99 55.35
CA GLY A 4 7.49 18.17 55.32
C GLY A 4 6.66 18.29 54.04
N SER A 5 6.67 19.45 53.37
CA SER A 5 5.87 19.63 52.14
C SER A 5 6.48 18.93 50.92
N ARG A 6 7.81 18.80 50.85
CA ARG A 6 8.50 18.06 49.77
C ARG A 6 8.31 16.54 49.87
N THR A 7 8.15 16.00 51.08
CA THR A 7 7.85 14.58 51.29
C THR A 7 6.38 14.29 51.00
N ALA A 8 5.46 15.14 51.43
CA ALA A 8 4.04 15.04 51.07
C ALA A 8 3.81 15.14 49.55
N ALA A 9 4.47 16.08 48.85
CA ALA A 9 4.38 16.19 47.39
C ALA A 9 4.94 14.97 46.66
N LYS A 10 6.04 14.36 47.16
CA LYS A 10 6.58 13.11 46.59
C LYS A 10 5.69 11.90 46.87
N VAL A 11 5.03 11.85 48.02
CA VAL A 11 4.07 10.78 48.37
C VAL A 11 2.78 10.93 47.57
N VAL A 12 2.28 12.16 47.36
CA VAL A 12 1.13 12.44 46.49
C VAL A 12 1.46 12.16 45.02
N LEU A 13 2.66 12.50 44.56
CA LEU A 13 3.13 12.18 43.20
C LEU A 13 3.40 10.67 43.01
N ALA A 14 3.79 9.97 44.07
CA ALA A 14 3.92 8.51 44.07
C ALA A 14 2.56 7.81 44.15
N LEU A 15 1.61 8.33 44.93
CA LEU A 15 0.23 7.83 44.98
C LEU A 15 -0.48 8.09 43.66
N SER A 16 -0.27 9.24 43.02
CA SER A 16 -0.82 9.50 41.70
C SER A 16 -0.17 8.58 40.65
N LEU A 17 1.14 8.33 40.72
CA LEU A 17 1.80 7.35 39.83
C LEU A 17 1.33 5.89 40.04
N VAL A 18 0.80 5.55 41.23
CA VAL A 18 0.26 4.22 41.58
C VAL A 18 -1.23 4.11 41.20
N LEU A 19 -1.99 5.21 41.28
CA LEU A 19 -3.41 5.26 40.96
C LEU A 19 -3.71 5.48 39.47
N ILE A 20 -2.81 6.14 38.73
CA ILE A 20 -2.99 6.37 37.28
C ILE A 20 -2.98 5.06 36.48
N PRO A 21 -2.08 4.08 36.72
CA PRO A 21 -2.13 2.81 36.02
C PRO A 21 -3.44 2.05 36.28
N GLY A 22 -3.94 2.04 37.53
CA GLY A 22 -5.18 1.35 37.88
C GLY A 22 -6.45 1.99 37.32
N ALA A 23 -6.47 3.31 37.17
CA ALA A 23 -7.63 4.05 36.64
C ALA A 23 -7.63 4.20 35.12
N VAL A 24 -6.45 4.26 34.46
CA VAL A 24 -6.33 4.44 33.01
C VAL A 24 -6.20 3.11 32.25
N LEU A 25 -5.61 2.07 32.86
CA LEU A 25 -5.41 0.74 32.23
C LEU A 25 -6.39 -0.33 32.73
N GLY A 26 -7.40 0.06 33.54
CA GLY A 26 -8.40 -0.84 34.10
C GLY A 26 -9.85 -0.47 33.76
N ALA A 27 -10.11 0.70 33.18
CA ALA A 27 -11.45 1.12 32.74
C ALA A 27 -11.89 0.35 31.49
N GLU A 28 -13.20 0.26 31.24
CA GLU A 28 -13.71 -0.24 29.94
C GLU A 28 -13.30 0.74 28.84
N ASN A 29 -12.19 0.42 28.18
CA ASN A 29 -11.52 1.29 27.24
C ASN A 29 -12.08 1.12 25.82
N ALA A 30 -13.38 1.34 25.65
CA ALA A 30 -14.06 1.20 24.36
C ALA A 30 -13.38 2.01 23.23
N LEU A 31 -12.77 3.15 23.56
CA LEU A 31 -12.05 4.02 22.61
C LEU A 31 -10.77 3.40 22.03
N PHE A 32 -10.10 2.50 22.76
CA PHE A 32 -8.78 1.94 22.35
C PHE A 32 -8.88 0.53 21.76
N ARG A 33 -10.10 0.00 21.56
CA ARG A 33 -10.33 -1.34 21.01
C ARG A 33 -10.18 -1.42 19.48
N GLU A 34 -9.96 -0.29 18.83
CA GLU A 34 -9.77 -0.21 17.38
C GLU A 34 -8.29 -0.02 17.06
N TYR A 35 -7.78 -0.80 16.11
CA TYR A 35 -6.41 -0.71 15.61
C TYR A 35 -6.43 -0.59 14.08
N HIS A 36 -6.03 0.57 13.57
CA HIS A 36 -6.00 0.87 12.15
C HIS A 36 -4.64 0.53 11.55
N THR A 37 -4.65 -0.18 10.43
CA THR A 37 -3.49 -0.58 9.65
C THR A 37 -3.65 -0.12 8.21
N TRP A 38 -2.56 -0.17 7.45
CA TRP A 38 -2.52 0.29 6.07
C TRP A 38 -1.70 -0.68 5.22
N GLY A 39 -2.00 -0.69 3.92
CA GLY A 39 -1.20 -1.39 2.92
C GLY A 39 -1.40 -2.91 2.84
N GLY A 40 -2.58 -3.43 3.20
CA GLY A 40 -2.89 -4.87 3.05
C GLY A 40 -2.16 -5.75 4.05
N THR A 41 -1.95 -5.26 5.27
CA THR A 41 -1.13 -5.95 6.29
C THR A 41 -1.95 -6.62 7.39
N ILE A 42 -3.26 -6.69 7.21
CA ILE A 42 -4.21 -7.18 8.19
C ILE A 42 -3.87 -8.58 8.70
N ASP A 43 -3.54 -9.51 7.81
CA ASP A 43 -3.22 -10.90 8.15
C ASP A 43 -2.02 -11.02 9.10
N VAL A 44 -0.97 -10.22 8.84
CA VAL A 44 0.27 -10.25 9.62
C VAL A 44 0.04 -9.68 11.02
N VAL A 45 -0.68 -8.56 11.12
CA VAL A 45 -0.99 -7.91 12.39
C VAL A 45 -1.97 -8.75 13.20
N GLU A 46 -3.00 -9.32 12.56
CA GLU A 46 -3.95 -10.22 13.20
C GLU A 46 -3.24 -11.45 13.78
N GLU A 47 -2.38 -12.11 12.98
CA GLU A 47 -1.64 -13.28 13.44
C GLU A 47 -0.72 -12.94 14.62
N ALA A 48 -0.12 -11.76 14.64
CA ALA A 48 0.72 -11.29 15.74
C ALA A 48 -0.08 -11.12 17.05
N PHE A 49 -1.21 -10.42 17.00
CA PHE A 49 -2.07 -10.25 18.17
C PHE A 49 -2.67 -11.57 18.64
N ARG A 50 -3.01 -12.47 17.70
CA ARG A 50 -3.52 -13.81 18.01
C ARG A 50 -2.46 -14.64 18.73
N LYS A 51 -1.22 -14.65 18.26
CA LYS A 51 -0.10 -15.33 18.93
C LYS A 51 0.19 -14.75 20.32
N LEU A 52 0.16 -13.42 20.46
CA LEU A 52 0.31 -12.76 21.75
C LEU A 52 -0.77 -13.20 22.74
N ALA A 53 -2.04 -13.17 22.33
CA ALA A 53 -3.18 -13.59 23.15
C ALA A 53 -3.01 -15.04 23.62
N LEU A 54 -2.61 -15.94 22.71
CA LEU A 54 -2.38 -17.35 23.03
C LEU A 54 -1.26 -17.52 24.07
N ILE A 55 -0.10 -16.86 23.90
CA ILE A 55 1.03 -16.96 24.85
C ILE A 55 0.61 -16.49 26.24
N MET A 56 -0.05 -15.33 26.33
CA MET A 56 -0.42 -14.73 27.62
C MET A 56 -1.60 -15.43 28.31
N SER A 57 -2.43 -16.16 27.56
CA SER A 57 -3.50 -16.99 28.11
C SER A 57 -3.00 -18.30 28.73
N SER A 58 -1.80 -18.76 28.37
CA SER A 58 -1.27 -20.06 28.80
C SER A 58 -1.04 -20.16 30.31
N GLN A 59 -1.33 -21.33 30.89
CA GLN A 59 -1.15 -21.58 32.32
C GLN A 59 0.33 -21.55 32.74
N ASP A 60 1.22 -22.02 31.87
CA ASP A 60 2.67 -22.01 32.11
C ASP A 60 3.23 -20.59 32.19
N TYR A 61 2.73 -19.67 31.35
CA TYR A 61 3.11 -18.25 31.42
C TYR A 61 2.70 -17.63 32.76
N ARG A 62 1.51 -17.98 33.28
CA ARG A 62 1.07 -17.52 34.62
C ARG A 62 1.98 -18.04 35.73
N GLY A 63 2.43 -19.29 35.63
CA GLY A 63 3.40 -19.88 36.55
C GLY A 63 4.77 -19.21 36.49
N LEU A 64 5.29 -18.98 35.28
CA LEU A 64 6.58 -18.31 35.06
C LEU A 64 6.55 -16.85 35.53
N PHE A 65 5.43 -16.16 35.30
CA PHE A 65 5.22 -14.82 35.84
C PHE A 65 5.22 -14.81 37.37
N ALA A 66 4.52 -15.73 38.02
CA ALA A 66 4.52 -15.84 39.48
C ALA A 66 5.93 -16.14 40.03
N GLY A 67 6.69 -17.01 39.35
CA GLY A 67 8.08 -17.32 39.71
C GLY A 67 9.01 -16.11 39.59
N MET A 68 8.94 -15.38 38.48
CA MET A 68 9.76 -14.18 38.29
C MET A 68 9.30 -13.00 39.15
N ALA A 69 8.02 -12.90 39.48
CA ALA A 69 7.54 -11.95 40.48
C ALA A 69 8.15 -12.25 41.86
N ALA A 70 8.17 -13.53 42.29
CA ALA A 70 8.80 -13.94 43.54
C ALA A 70 10.31 -13.63 43.57
N LEU A 71 11.03 -13.94 42.49
CA LEU A 71 12.45 -13.61 42.34
C LEU A 71 12.70 -12.10 42.28
N GLY A 72 11.82 -11.35 41.60
CA GLY A 72 11.87 -9.90 41.50
C GLY A 72 11.70 -9.22 42.86
N ILE A 73 10.78 -9.73 43.69
CA ILE A 73 10.57 -9.28 45.07
C ILE A 73 11.81 -9.60 45.91
N LEU A 74 12.34 -10.83 45.86
CA LEU A 74 13.54 -11.22 46.59
C LEU A 74 14.76 -10.36 46.21
N ALA A 75 15.02 -10.19 44.92
CA ALA A 75 16.11 -9.35 44.42
C ALA A 75 15.91 -7.87 44.79
N GLY A 76 14.66 -7.38 44.78
CA GLY A 76 14.31 -6.04 45.24
C GLY A 76 14.61 -5.82 46.72
N VAL A 77 14.29 -6.79 47.58
CA VAL A 77 14.58 -6.75 49.02
C VAL A 77 16.08 -6.83 49.29
N ILE A 78 16.82 -7.69 48.60
CA ILE A 78 18.28 -7.81 48.74
C ILE A 78 18.97 -6.51 48.27
N GLY A 79 18.58 -5.99 47.11
CA GLY A 79 19.10 -4.72 46.59
C GLY A 79 18.82 -3.55 47.54
N MET A 80 17.67 -3.57 48.22
CA MET A 80 17.34 -2.60 49.26
C MET A 80 18.28 -2.69 50.47
N LEU A 81 18.52 -3.88 51.00
CA LEU A 81 19.42 -4.09 52.15
C LEU A 81 20.83 -3.57 51.86
N LEU A 82 21.33 -3.83 50.64
CA LEU A 82 22.62 -3.32 50.17
C LEU A 82 22.63 -1.80 50.01
N ALA A 83 21.58 -1.21 49.47
CA ALA A 83 21.48 0.24 49.30
C ALA A 83 21.31 0.99 50.62
N ALA A 84 20.58 0.42 51.59
CA ALA A 84 20.43 0.95 52.94
C ALA A 84 21.76 0.98 53.68
N TYR A 85 22.56 -0.08 53.53
CA TYR A 85 23.90 -0.17 54.11
C TYR A 85 24.89 0.82 53.46
N GLY A 86 24.82 1.02 52.13
CA GLY A 86 25.76 1.86 51.40
C GLY A 86 25.44 3.37 51.33
N ARG A 87 24.18 3.79 51.50
CA ARG A 87 23.75 5.20 51.36
C ARG A 87 23.16 5.83 52.63
N GLY A 88 23.11 5.11 53.74
CA GLY A 88 22.63 5.64 55.03
C GLY A 88 21.17 6.12 55.01
N VAL A 89 20.36 5.63 54.05
CA VAL A 89 18.94 5.98 53.96
C VAL A 89 18.14 5.25 55.03
N PRO A 90 17.17 5.92 55.68
CA PRO A 90 16.37 5.33 56.75
C PRO A 90 15.54 4.15 56.23
N LEU A 91 15.49 3.07 57.02
CA LEU A 91 14.80 1.81 56.70
C LEU A 91 13.33 2.01 56.30
N THR A 92 12.67 3.03 56.85
CA THR A 92 11.27 3.39 56.54
C THR A 92 11.08 3.87 55.09
N TRP A 93 12.03 4.65 54.55
CA TRP A 93 11.99 5.09 53.14
C TRP A 93 12.22 3.91 52.20
N ALA A 94 13.05 2.96 52.62
CA ALA A 94 13.36 1.75 51.88
C ALA A 94 12.12 0.83 51.78
N TRP A 95 11.43 0.57 52.89
CA TRP A 95 10.17 -0.18 52.92
C TRP A 95 9.07 0.43 52.04
N MET A 96 8.94 1.76 52.02
CA MET A 96 8.00 2.47 51.14
C MET A 96 8.31 2.24 49.65
N GLN A 97 9.58 2.07 49.26
CA GLN A 97 9.95 1.80 47.87
C GLN A 97 9.57 0.38 47.43
N VAL A 98 9.72 -0.65 48.27
CA VAL A 98 9.27 -2.01 47.93
C VAL A 98 7.76 -2.12 47.91
N LEU A 99 7.06 -1.48 48.84
CA LEU A 99 5.61 -1.47 48.86
C LEU A 99 5.08 -0.79 47.58
N LEU A 100 5.75 0.28 47.13
CA LEU A 100 5.45 0.92 45.84
C LEU A 100 5.74 -0.01 44.65
N VAL A 101 6.85 -0.75 44.62
CA VAL A 101 7.14 -1.72 43.55
C VAL A 101 6.12 -2.85 43.52
N LEU A 102 5.70 -3.36 44.68
CA LEU A 102 4.64 -4.38 44.80
C LEU A 102 3.27 -3.84 44.36
N ALA A 103 2.93 -2.61 44.75
CA ALA A 103 1.66 -2.00 44.36
C ALA A 103 1.61 -1.70 42.86
N VAL A 104 2.69 -1.14 42.29
CA VAL A 104 2.80 -0.88 40.84
C VAL A 104 2.85 -2.19 40.06
N GLY A 105 3.67 -3.16 40.48
CA GLY A 105 3.76 -4.47 39.84
C GLY A 105 2.45 -5.27 39.90
N GLY A 106 1.73 -5.20 41.03
CA GLY A 106 0.41 -5.79 41.20
C GLY A 106 -0.67 -5.12 40.36
N ALA A 107 -0.66 -3.78 40.26
CA ALA A 107 -1.56 -3.02 39.39
C ALA A 107 -1.30 -3.33 37.91
N ILE A 108 -0.02 -3.41 37.51
CA ILE A 108 0.38 -3.82 36.16
C ILE A 108 -0.08 -5.26 35.87
N TYR A 109 0.06 -6.20 36.81
CA TYR A 109 -0.42 -7.57 36.61
C TYR A 109 -1.93 -7.65 36.38
N LEU A 110 -2.72 -6.92 37.17
CA LEU A 110 -4.17 -6.91 37.03
C LEU A 110 -4.61 -6.25 35.71
N GLY A 111 -3.94 -5.18 35.26
CA GLY A 111 -4.27 -4.45 34.03
C GLY A 111 -3.68 -5.04 32.73
N PHE A 112 -2.42 -5.47 32.71
CA PHE A 112 -1.72 -5.95 31.51
C PHE A 112 -1.83 -7.46 31.26
N ILE A 113 -2.21 -8.26 32.26
CA ILE A 113 -2.15 -9.73 32.13
C ILE A 113 -3.48 -10.40 32.46
N ARG A 114 -4.19 -9.95 33.50
CA ARG A 114 -5.40 -10.65 33.94
C ARG A 114 -6.66 -10.22 33.19
N LYS A 115 -6.79 -8.95 32.85
CA LYS A 115 -7.94 -8.43 32.10
C LYS A 115 -7.67 -8.55 30.60
N THR A 116 -8.56 -9.24 29.89
CA THR A 116 -8.49 -9.46 28.44
C THR A 116 -9.75 -8.97 27.76
N ASP A 117 -9.62 -8.52 26.53
CA ASP A 117 -10.70 -7.96 25.73
C ASP A 117 -10.54 -8.33 24.24
N THR A 118 -11.52 -7.96 23.41
CA THR A 118 -11.48 -8.16 21.96
C THR A 118 -10.92 -6.92 21.25
N LEU A 119 -9.90 -7.11 20.42
CA LEU A 119 -9.32 -6.07 19.56
C LEU A 119 -9.90 -6.17 18.15
N HIS A 120 -10.36 -5.05 17.59
CA HIS A 120 -10.81 -4.94 16.21
C HIS A 120 -9.72 -4.27 15.37
N ILE A 121 -9.28 -4.94 14.31
CA ILE A 121 -8.24 -4.47 13.39
C ILE A 121 -8.92 -4.09 12.08
N TYR A 122 -8.65 -2.88 11.62
CA TYR A 122 -9.18 -2.33 10.37
C TYR A 122 -8.00 -2.05 9.43
N ASP A 123 -8.07 -2.49 8.18
CA ASP A 123 -7.14 -2.04 7.13
C ASP A 123 -7.83 -0.96 6.29
N GLU A 124 -7.33 0.27 6.40
CA GLU A 124 -7.92 1.43 5.74
C GLU A 124 -7.63 1.48 4.23
N THR A 125 -6.66 0.71 3.76
CA THR A 125 -6.30 0.63 2.34
C THR A 125 -7.16 -0.42 1.63
N THR A 126 -7.27 -1.63 2.18
CA THR A 126 -8.08 -2.72 1.59
C THR A 126 -9.54 -2.70 2.02
N ASN A 127 -9.88 -1.95 3.06
CA ASN A 127 -11.21 -1.90 3.69
C ASN A 127 -11.67 -3.26 4.27
N GLU A 128 -10.71 -4.05 4.74
CA GLU A 128 -10.94 -5.33 5.40
C GLU A 128 -10.95 -5.18 6.93
N MET A 129 -11.64 -6.09 7.62
CA MET A 129 -11.79 -6.06 9.07
C MET A 129 -11.52 -7.44 9.67
N ALA A 130 -10.72 -7.47 10.73
CA ALA A 130 -10.40 -8.66 11.50
C ALA A 130 -10.65 -8.41 12.98
N SER A 131 -10.95 -9.47 13.74
CA SER A 131 -11.14 -9.34 15.19
C SER A 131 -10.39 -10.43 15.93
N VAL A 132 -9.65 -10.02 16.97
CA VAL A 132 -8.82 -10.93 17.78
C VAL A 132 -9.32 -10.92 19.22
N PRO A 133 -9.86 -12.05 19.72
CA PRO A 133 -10.30 -12.14 21.11
C PRO A 133 -9.15 -12.40 22.08
N ASN A 134 -9.39 -12.12 23.37
CA ASN A 134 -8.50 -12.43 24.49
C ASN A 134 -7.15 -11.70 24.49
N VAL A 135 -7.08 -10.50 23.91
CA VAL A 135 -5.87 -9.67 23.97
C VAL A 135 -5.85 -8.94 25.32
N PRO A 136 -4.70 -8.86 26.04
CA PRO A 136 -4.67 -8.16 27.33
C PRO A 136 -4.90 -6.65 27.21
N ASP A 137 -5.70 -6.11 28.14
CA ASP A 137 -6.20 -4.72 28.09
C ASP A 137 -5.09 -3.66 28.10
N GLY A 138 -4.00 -3.90 28.84
CA GLY A 138 -2.85 -3.00 28.82
C GLY A 138 -2.14 -2.91 27.46
N VAL A 139 -2.12 -4.00 26.67
CA VAL A 139 -1.56 -3.97 25.30
C VAL A 139 -2.53 -3.27 24.36
N ILE A 140 -3.83 -3.54 24.47
CA ILE A 140 -4.89 -2.86 23.70
C ILE A 140 -4.81 -1.35 23.94
N THR A 141 -4.72 -0.92 25.20
CA THR A 141 -4.66 0.50 25.55
C THR A 141 -3.41 1.18 25.02
N ALA A 142 -2.24 0.54 25.14
CA ALA A 142 -0.99 1.10 24.62
C ALA A 142 -0.99 1.15 23.08
N ALA A 143 -1.33 0.05 22.42
CA ALA A 143 -1.37 -0.04 20.96
C ALA A 143 -2.43 0.91 20.38
N GLY A 144 -3.64 0.93 20.94
CA GLY A 144 -4.73 1.82 20.53
C GLY A 144 -4.41 3.30 20.76
N PHE A 145 -3.75 3.65 21.87
CA PHE A 145 -3.34 5.05 22.11
C PHE A 145 -2.33 5.55 21.06
N PHE A 146 -1.27 4.79 20.80
CA PHE A 146 -0.27 5.19 19.81
C PHE A 146 -0.83 5.14 18.38
N ASN A 147 -1.74 4.20 18.10
CA ASN A 147 -2.44 4.13 16.82
C ASN A 147 -3.41 5.29 16.60
N LEU A 148 -4.10 5.76 17.65
CA LEU A 148 -4.95 6.94 17.58
C LEU A 148 -4.13 8.21 17.29
N ILE A 149 -2.97 8.38 17.93
CA ILE A 149 -2.05 9.47 17.63
C ILE A 149 -1.56 9.39 16.19
N GLU A 150 -1.13 8.20 15.76
CA GLU A 150 -0.66 7.96 14.40
C GLU A 150 -1.74 8.32 13.37
N ARG A 151 -2.95 7.78 13.54
CA ARG A 151 -4.11 8.06 12.67
C ARG A 151 -4.44 9.54 12.62
N GLY A 152 -4.52 10.21 13.78
CA GLY A 152 -4.81 11.64 13.83
C GLY A 152 -3.76 12.49 13.12
N MET A 153 -2.49 12.13 13.24
CA MET A 153 -1.40 12.81 12.53
C MET A 153 -1.40 12.53 11.02
N ILE A 154 -1.74 11.30 10.61
CA ILE A 154 -1.90 10.94 9.20
C ILE A 154 -3.06 11.74 8.59
N GLU A 155 -4.21 11.81 9.25
CA GLU A 155 -5.38 12.56 8.77
C GLU A 155 -5.09 14.07 8.65
N LEU A 156 -4.34 14.64 9.60
CA LEU A 156 -3.86 16.03 9.49
C LEU A 156 -2.90 16.21 8.30
N THR A 157 -2.02 15.24 8.06
CA THR A 157 -1.09 15.28 6.92
C THR A 157 -1.85 15.20 5.60
N ASP A 158 -2.83 14.31 5.51
CA ASP A 158 -3.68 14.15 4.32
C ASP A 158 -4.50 15.43 4.06
N THR A 159 -5.04 16.06 5.10
CA THR A 159 -5.79 17.32 4.99
C THR A 159 -4.88 18.49 4.56
N ALA A 160 -3.61 18.48 4.95
CA ALA A 160 -2.62 19.50 4.58
C ALA A 160 -1.93 19.24 3.23
N GLY A 161 -2.10 18.04 2.65
CA GLY A 161 -1.51 17.65 1.38
C GLY A 161 -2.12 18.43 0.22
N VAL A 162 -1.32 19.25 -0.46
CA VAL A 162 -1.86 20.24 -1.41
C VAL A 162 -2.32 19.62 -2.73
N ASN A 163 -1.75 18.51 -3.22
CA ASN A 163 -2.06 17.94 -4.55
C ASN A 163 -1.64 16.45 -4.67
N GLY A 164 -2.15 15.56 -3.82
CA GLY A 164 -1.70 14.15 -3.82
C GLY A 164 -2.79 13.14 -3.49
N LEU A 165 -2.50 11.85 -3.73
CA LEU A 165 -3.28 10.75 -3.15
C LEU A 165 -3.16 10.83 -1.63
N SER A 166 -4.25 10.55 -0.93
CA SER A 166 -4.19 10.41 0.53
C SER A 166 -3.24 9.28 0.88
N TYR A 167 -2.58 9.37 2.04
CA TYR A 167 -1.75 8.29 2.51
C TYR A 167 -2.54 6.98 2.61
N ARG A 168 -3.84 7.04 2.96
CA ARG A 168 -4.72 5.85 2.99
C ARG A 168 -4.79 5.14 1.64
N ASP A 169 -4.87 5.90 0.55
CA ASP A 169 -4.98 5.40 -0.82
C ASP A 169 -3.62 5.01 -1.42
N GLY A 170 -2.55 5.71 -1.02
CA GLY A 170 -1.21 5.56 -1.59
C GLY A 170 -0.19 4.81 -0.73
N THR A 171 -0.56 4.30 0.45
CA THR A 171 0.36 3.60 1.35
C THR A 171 1.08 2.48 0.61
N GLY A 172 2.39 2.33 0.80
CA GLY A 172 3.10 1.24 0.12
C GLY A 172 3.49 1.59 -1.33
N GLY A 173 3.05 2.72 -1.89
CA GLY A 173 3.13 2.94 -3.34
C GLY A 173 2.17 2.00 -4.10
N ILE A 174 1.19 1.41 -3.42
CA ILE A 174 0.27 0.42 -3.98
C ILE A 174 -0.52 0.97 -5.16
N ALA A 175 -0.91 2.25 -5.08
CA ALA A 175 -1.53 3.00 -6.17
C ALA A 175 -0.68 3.00 -7.46
N LEU A 176 0.62 3.27 -7.34
CA LEU A 176 1.54 3.27 -8.49
C LEU A 176 1.87 1.87 -8.98
N ARG A 177 1.94 0.89 -8.06
CA ARG A 177 2.10 -0.52 -8.40
C ARG A 177 0.92 -1.01 -9.22
N LEU A 178 -0.30 -0.71 -8.80
CA LEU A 178 -1.52 -1.06 -9.54
C LEU A 178 -1.50 -0.51 -10.97
N LEU A 179 -0.99 0.70 -11.18
CA LEU A 179 -0.77 1.24 -12.52
C LEU A 179 0.30 0.45 -13.27
N VAL A 180 1.45 0.16 -12.66
CA VAL A 180 2.49 -0.64 -13.32
C VAL A 180 1.96 -2.02 -13.71
N ASP A 181 1.31 -2.73 -12.80
CA ASP A 181 0.74 -4.05 -13.06
C ASP A 181 -0.35 -3.95 -14.15
N GLY A 182 -1.21 -2.94 -14.09
CA GLY A 182 -2.26 -2.67 -15.08
C GLY A 182 -1.76 -2.29 -16.48
N PHE A 183 -0.54 -1.76 -16.62
CA PHE A 183 0.05 -1.38 -17.92
C PHE A 183 1.17 -2.31 -18.41
N THR A 184 1.72 -3.19 -17.56
CA THR A 184 2.82 -4.11 -17.93
C THR A 184 2.46 -5.59 -17.93
N ARG A 185 1.47 -6.01 -17.12
CA ARG A 185 1.06 -7.43 -17.07
C ARG A 185 0.56 -7.91 -18.43
N PRO A 186 1.09 -8.99 -19.02
CA PRO A 186 0.64 -9.46 -20.34
C PRO A 186 -0.87 -9.65 -20.37
N ILE A 187 -1.50 -9.25 -21.46
CA ILE A 187 -2.94 -9.42 -21.63
C ILE A 187 -3.19 -10.92 -21.89
N PRO A 188 -3.97 -11.63 -21.07
CA PRO A 188 -4.27 -13.04 -21.31
C PRO A 188 -5.05 -13.23 -22.62
N GLU A 189 -4.79 -14.32 -23.34
CA GLU A 189 -5.47 -14.68 -24.59
C GLU A 189 -7.00 -14.78 -24.41
N GLU A 190 -7.45 -15.17 -23.22
CA GLU A 190 -8.86 -15.25 -22.81
C GLU A 190 -9.55 -13.87 -22.76
N VAL A 191 -8.77 -12.82 -22.49
CA VAL A 191 -9.26 -11.44 -22.41
C VAL A 191 -9.21 -10.81 -23.80
N PHE A 192 -8.08 -10.97 -24.48
CA PHE A 192 -7.87 -10.42 -25.81
C PHE A 192 -7.20 -11.49 -26.69
N PRO A 193 -7.96 -12.10 -27.63
CA PRO A 193 -7.44 -13.18 -28.47
C PRO A 193 -6.22 -12.73 -29.29
N GLY A 194 -5.25 -13.62 -29.46
CA GLY A 194 -4.03 -13.35 -30.23
C GLY A 194 -4.33 -13.01 -31.70
N GLU A 195 -5.38 -13.61 -32.25
CA GLU A 195 -5.92 -13.36 -33.58
C GLU A 195 -6.40 -11.92 -33.73
N LEU A 196 -7.05 -11.38 -32.70
CA LEU A 196 -7.51 -9.99 -32.70
C LEU A 196 -6.32 -9.02 -32.62
N MET A 197 -5.28 -9.35 -31.83
CA MET A 197 -4.04 -8.56 -31.80
C MET A 197 -3.34 -8.58 -33.16
N ALA A 198 -3.21 -9.75 -33.79
CA ALA A 198 -2.62 -9.90 -35.12
C ALA A 198 -3.39 -9.12 -36.20
N THR A 199 -4.73 -9.14 -36.13
CA THR A 199 -5.61 -8.36 -37.01
C THR A 199 -5.39 -6.86 -36.84
N LEU A 200 -5.28 -6.38 -35.59
CA LEU A 200 -4.97 -4.98 -35.31
C LEU A 200 -3.59 -4.57 -35.85
N THR A 201 -2.58 -5.42 -35.66
CA THR A 201 -1.23 -5.21 -36.17
C THR A 201 -1.20 -5.10 -37.69
N GLU A 202 -1.84 -6.04 -38.42
CA GLU A 202 -1.91 -5.98 -39.88
C GLU A 202 -2.77 -4.81 -40.39
N TYR A 203 -3.88 -4.50 -39.72
CA TYR A 203 -4.69 -3.31 -40.03
C TYR A 203 -3.86 -2.02 -39.88
N PHE A 204 -3.11 -1.88 -38.79
CA PHE A 204 -2.27 -0.70 -38.59
C PHE A 204 -1.22 -0.57 -39.70
N LYS A 205 -0.49 -1.65 -39.98
CA LYS A 205 0.59 -1.70 -40.97
C LYS A 205 0.11 -1.43 -42.39
N ASN A 206 -0.97 -2.08 -42.82
CA ASN A 206 -1.42 -2.02 -44.21
C ASN A 206 -2.37 -0.86 -44.47
N CYS A 207 -3.21 -0.49 -43.49
CA CYS A 207 -4.26 0.51 -43.68
C CYS A 207 -3.86 1.88 -43.12
N TYR A 208 -3.57 1.96 -41.82
CA TYR A 208 -3.33 3.24 -41.16
C TYR A 208 -2.01 3.88 -41.64
N VAL A 209 -0.90 3.15 -41.62
CA VAL A 209 0.41 3.66 -42.06
C VAL A 209 0.39 4.07 -43.54
N TYR A 210 -0.38 3.36 -44.37
CA TYR A 210 -0.57 3.72 -45.77
C TYR A 210 -1.26 5.09 -45.90
N ASN A 211 -2.33 5.33 -45.14
CA ASN A 211 -3.03 6.62 -45.15
C ASN A 211 -2.18 7.77 -44.57
N VAL A 212 -1.29 7.50 -43.61
CA VAL A 212 -0.29 8.48 -43.13
C VAL A 212 0.64 8.89 -44.27
N GLY A 213 1.09 7.94 -45.09
CA GLY A 213 1.91 8.20 -46.28
C GLY A 213 1.22 9.10 -47.32
N LEU A 214 -0.11 9.03 -47.40
CA LEU A 214 -0.94 9.86 -48.29
C LEU A 214 -1.40 11.17 -47.66
N HIS A 215 -1.01 11.46 -46.41
CA HIS A 215 -1.47 12.62 -45.63
C HIS A 215 -3.00 12.63 -45.43
N LEU A 216 -3.63 11.45 -45.43
CA LEU A 216 -5.04 11.25 -45.15
C LEU A 216 -5.30 10.90 -43.67
N ALA A 217 -4.26 10.49 -42.94
CA ALA A 217 -4.28 10.25 -41.50
C ALA A 217 -3.13 11.04 -40.85
N ASP A 218 -3.40 11.66 -39.70
CA ASP A 218 -2.38 12.40 -38.93
C ASP A 218 -1.81 11.50 -37.81
N PRO A 219 -0.51 11.14 -37.86
CA PRO A 219 0.11 10.31 -36.83
C PRO A 219 0.19 11.00 -35.46
N THR A 220 -0.02 12.32 -35.37
CA THR A 220 -0.06 13.02 -34.09
C THR A 220 -1.33 12.67 -33.29
N GLU A 221 -2.44 12.31 -33.94
CA GLU A 221 -3.68 11.94 -33.26
C GLU A 221 -3.56 10.62 -32.46
N LEU A 222 -2.60 9.76 -32.78
CA LEU A 222 -2.26 8.59 -31.96
C LEU A 222 -1.63 8.98 -30.62
N ASN A 223 -0.93 10.12 -30.58
CA ASN A 223 -0.33 10.66 -29.37
C ASN A 223 -1.34 11.49 -28.57
N TYR A 224 -2.27 12.14 -29.25
CA TYR A 224 -3.28 13.03 -28.65
C TYR A 224 -4.70 12.61 -29.06
N PRO A 225 -5.15 11.39 -28.69
CA PRO A 225 -6.46 10.91 -29.12
C PRO A 225 -7.58 11.74 -28.50
N THR A 226 -8.57 12.08 -29.32
CA THR A 226 -9.80 12.71 -28.86
C THR A 226 -10.46 11.81 -27.81
N ASN A 227 -10.97 12.41 -26.73
CA ASN A 227 -11.60 11.70 -25.61
C ASN A 227 -10.76 10.59 -24.95
N ASN A 228 -9.44 10.56 -25.18
CA ASN A 228 -8.57 9.48 -24.73
C ASN A 228 -9.03 8.10 -25.25
N ASP A 229 -9.52 8.01 -26.48
CA ASP A 229 -9.91 6.74 -27.13
C ASP A 229 -9.10 6.54 -28.42
N LEU A 230 -8.28 5.48 -28.47
CA LEU A 230 -7.45 5.18 -29.64
C LEU A 230 -8.25 4.64 -30.84
N ARG A 231 -9.55 4.36 -30.68
CA ARG A 231 -10.40 3.97 -31.81
C ARG A 231 -10.66 5.13 -32.76
N ASP A 232 -10.71 6.35 -32.25
CA ASP A 232 -10.95 7.56 -33.04
C ASP A 232 -9.85 7.73 -34.11
N PRO A 233 -8.55 7.82 -33.76
CA PRO A 233 -7.49 7.91 -34.77
C PRO A 233 -7.39 6.66 -35.65
N LEU A 234 -7.70 5.46 -35.15
CA LEU A 234 -7.69 4.25 -35.98
C LEU A 234 -8.76 4.24 -37.08
N SER A 235 -9.82 5.03 -36.91
CA SER A 235 -10.87 5.16 -37.93
C SER A 235 -10.37 5.86 -39.20
N ASP A 236 -9.31 6.66 -39.12
CA ASP A 236 -8.64 7.27 -40.28
C ASP A 236 -7.93 6.26 -41.16
N GLY A 237 -7.71 5.03 -40.68
CA GLY A 237 -7.18 3.92 -41.48
C GLY A 237 -8.16 3.39 -42.53
N VAL A 238 -9.44 3.82 -42.51
CA VAL A 238 -10.45 3.34 -43.46
C VAL A 238 -10.09 3.75 -44.89
N HIS A 239 -9.89 2.76 -45.75
CA HIS A 239 -9.60 2.98 -47.16
C HIS A 239 -10.31 1.95 -48.05
N GLY A 240 -10.86 2.40 -49.19
CA GLY A 240 -11.70 1.56 -50.07
C GLY A 240 -10.93 0.65 -51.03
N SER A 241 -9.64 0.93 -51.27
CA SER A 241 -8.83 0.23 -52.29
C SER A 241 -7.57 -0.45 -51.73
N VAL A 242 -7.39 -0.47 -50.41
CA VAL A 242 -6.25 -1.11 -49.75
C VAL A 242 -6.74 -2.34 -49.02
N TYR A 243 -5.92 -3.38 -49.00
CA TYR A 243 -6.25 -4.66 -48.42
C TYR A 243 -5.38 -4.92 -47.18
N THR A 244 -5.96 -5.64 -46.23
CA THR A 244 -5.29 -6.16 -45.04
C THR A 244 -5.73 -7.60 -44.78
N VAL A 245 -5.14 -8.23 -43.76
CA VAL A 245 -5.45 -9.59 -43.35
C VAL A 245 -6.22 -9.55 -42.03
N TRP A 246 -7.35 -10.25 -42.00
CA TRP A 246 -8.17 -10.48 -40.81
C TRP A 246 -7.92 -11.88 -40.28
N TYR A 247 -7.49 -12.01 -39.03
CA TYR A 247 -7.35 -13.28 -38.33
C TYR A 247 -8.54 -13.50 -37.39
N ASP A 248 -8.98 -14.74 -37.32
CA ASP A 248 -10.13 -15.16 -36.51
C ASP A 248 -9.99 -16.63 -36.15
N ASP A 249 -10.75 -17.11 -35.16
CA ASP A 249 -10.74 -18.51 -34.72
C ASP A 249 -11.11 -19.47 -35.88
N ASN A 250 -12.00 -19.02 -36.76
CA ASN A 250 -12.44 -19.77 -37.94
C ASN A 250 -11.35 -19.86 -39.02
N TYR A 251 -10.48 -18.86 -39.09
CA TYR A 251 -9.43 -18.72 -40.11
C TYR A 251 -8.13 -18.23 -39.47
N PRO A 252 -7.42 -19.09 -38.71
CA PRO A 252 -6.16 -18.71 -38.06
C PRO A 252 -5.05 -18.39 -39.07
N GLY A 253 -5.19 -18.85 -40.32
CA GLY A 253 -4.29 -18.51 -41.43
C GLY A 253 -4.55 -17.12 -42.04
N GLY A 254 -5.57 -16.40 -41.59
CA GLY A 254 -5.93 -15.07 -42.06
C GLY A 254 -6.77 -15.07 -43.35
N VAL A 255 -7.63 -14.06 -43.46
CA VAL A 255 -8.50 -13.81 -44.60
C VAL A 255 -8.24 -12.41 -45.15
N THR A 256 -8.08 -12.27 -46.47
CA THR A 256 -7.88 -10.95 -47.07
C THR A 256 -9.19 -10.16 -47.08
N VAL A 257 -9.14 -8.94 -46.57
CA VAL A 257 -10.27 -8.01 -46.50
C VAL A 257 -9.82 -6.61 -46.92
N LYS A 258 -10.73 -5.79 -47.45
CA LYS A 258 -10.45 -4.35 -47.64
C LYS A 258 -10.33 -3.65 -46.30
N CYS A 259 -9.53 -2.59 -46.20
CA CYS A 259 -9.38 -1.80 -44.97
C CYS A 259 -10.72 -1.23 -44.47
N SER A 260 -11.60 -0.80 -45.38
CA SER A 260 -12.96 -0.39 -45.01
C SER A 260 -13.79 -1.50 -44.39
N VAL A 261 -13.66 -2.73 -44.90
CA VAL A 261 -14.33 -3.93 -44.38
C VAL A 261 -13.71 -4.39 -43.07
N ALA A 262 -12.39 -4.31 -42.92
CA ALA A 262 -11.69 -4.65 -41.68
C ALA A 262 -12.14 -3.75 -40.51
N TRP A 263 -12.38 -2.47 -40.75
CA TRP A 263 -12.84 -1.54 -39.72
C TRP A 263 -14.34 -1.60 -39.46
N LEU A 264 -15.17 -1.46 -40.51
CA LEU A 264 -16.63 -1.31 -40.42
C LEU A 264 -17.37 -2.65 -40.40
N GLY A 265 -16.73 -3.74 -40.79
CA GLY A 265 -17.36 -5.05 -41.02
C GLY A 265 -17.89 -5.23 -42.45
N GLY A 266 -18.03 -6.47 -42.89
CA GLY A 266 -18.51 -6.79 -44.25
C GLY A 266 -18.02 -8.14 -44.77
N ALA A 267 -18.31 -8.43 -46.04
CA ALA A 267 -17.88 -9.66 -46.70
C ALA A 267 -16.37 -9.64 -47.00
N ALA A 268 -15.69 -10.74 -46.75
CA ALA A 268 -14.29 -10.91 -47.09
C ALA A 268 -14.07 -11.06 -48.60
N GLU A 269 -12.83 -10.90 -49.05
CA GLU A 269 -12.50 -11.02 -50.48
C GLU A 269 -12.35 -12.49 -50.90
N PRO A 270 -12.49 -12.80 -52.21
CA PRO A 270 -12.26 -14.14 -52.73
C PRO A 270 -10.88 -14.67 -52.33
N PRO A 271 -10.75 -15.95 -51.90
CA PRO A 271 -11.72 -17.04 -52.05
C PRO A 271 -12.73 -17.21 -50.90
N HIS A 272 -12.80 -16.29 -49.93
CA HIS A 272 -13.63 -16.41 -48.72
C HIS A 272 -14.84 -15.45 -48.74
N ASP A 273 -15.42 -15.21 -49.91
CA ASP A 273 -16.53 -14.26 -50.14
C ASP A 273 -17.81 -14.57 -49.35
N SER A 274 -18.01 -15.84 -48.95
CA SER A 274 -19.10 -16.25 -48.07
C SER A 274 -18.89 -15.90 -46.59
N TYR A 275 -17.68 -15.49 -46.19
CA TYR A 275 -17.36 -15.13 -44.81
C TYR A 275 -17.56 -13.64 -44.57
N THR A 276 -18.27 -13.29 -43.49
CA THR A 276 -18.45 -11.90 -43.07
C THR A 276 -17.68 -11.62 -41.79
N VAL A 277 -16.80 -10.63 -41.84
CA VAL A 277 -16.06 -10.17 -40.66
C VAL A 277 -16.91 -9.16 -39.86
N PRO A 278 -16.85 -9.21 -38.52
CA PRO A 278 -17.62 -8.32 -37.65
C PRO A 278 -17.10 -6.87 -37.66
N GLY A 279 -15.83 -6.66 -38.03
CA GLY A 279 -15.18 -5.35 -38.08
C GLY A 279 -14.57 -4.92 -36.73
N LEU A 280 -13.40 -4.31 -36.77
CA LEU A 280 -12.66 -3.85 -35.58
C LEU A 280 -13.47 -2.87 -34.73
N GLN A 281 -14.23 -1.95 -35.34
CA GLN A 281 -15.02 -0.97 -34.61
C GLN A 281 -16.06 -1.64 -33.70
N SER A 282 -16.75 -2.66 -34.22
CA SER A 282 -17.77 -3.41 -33.48
C SER A 282 -17.13 -4.29 -32.42
N VAL A 283 -16.09 -5.06 -32.78
CA VAL A 283 -15.40 -5.97 -31.86
C VAL A 283 -14.81 -5.20 -30.68
N LEU A 284 -14.07 -4.11 -30.93
CA LEU A 284 -13.54 -3.26 -29.87
C LEU A 284 -14.67 -2.60 -29.06
N GLY A 285 -15.82 -2.31 -29.66
CA GLY A 285 -17.00 -1.81 -28.96
C GLY A 285 -17.64 -2.80 -27.98
N THR A 286 -17.37 -4.10 -28.10
CA THR A 286 -17.90 -5.11 -27.17
C THR A 286 -17.23 -5.08 -25.79
N TYR A 287 -16.00 -4.56 -25.72
CA TYR A 287 -15.26 -4.40 -24.48
C TYR A 287 -15.84 -3.23 -23.68
N THR A 288 -16.75 -3.56 -22.77
CA THR A 288 -17.41 -2.62 -21.84
C THR A 288 -17.09 -3.01 -20.40
N ASP A 289 -17.30 -2.11 -19.43
CA ASP A 289 -16.99 -2.41 -18.02
C ASP A 289 -17.84 -3.54 -17.43
N ALA A 290 -18.98 -3.86 -18.06
CA ALA A 290 -19.83 -4.99 -17.69
C ALA A 290 -19.34 -6.34 -18.27
N ASP A 291 -18.39 -6.32 -19.21
CA ASP A 291 -17.85 -7.54 -19.82
C ASP A 291 -17.01 -8.32 -18.80
N LEU A 292 -17.20 -9.64 -18.77
CA LEU A 292 -16.43 -10.55 -17.93
C LEU A 292 -14.94 -10.54 -18.28
N ARG A 293 -14.58 -10.32 -19.56
CA ARG A 293 -13.18 -10.26 -20.01
C ARG A 293 -12.44 -9.09 -19.36
N VAL A 294 -13.06 -7.91 -19.39
CA VAL A 294 -12.52 -6.69 -18.76
C VAL A 294 -12.41 -6.89 -17.25
N ASN A 295 -13.44 -7.44 -16.62
CA ASN A 295 -13.45 -7.69 -15.18
C ASN A 295 -12.42 -8.74 -14.73
N ASN A 296 -12.23 -9.82 -15.50
CA ASN A 296 -11.24 -10.85 -15.17
C ASN A 296 -9.81 -10.30 -15.24
N TYR A 297 -9.51 -9.48 -16.25
CA TYR A 297 -8.23 -8.80 -16.36
C TYR A 297 -7.92 -7.91 -15.15
N TRP A 298 -8.85 -7.02 -14.78
CA TRP A 298 -8.64 -6.14 -13.63
C TRP A 298 -8.66 -6.89 -12.30
N ARG A 299 -9.40 -8.00 -12.19
CA ARG A 299 -9.37 -8.90 -11.04
C ARG A 299 -7.97 -9.49 -10.85
N GLU A 300 -7.34 -9.92 -11.93
CA GLU A 300 -5.97 -10.41 -11.93
C GLU A 300 -4.95 -9.34 -11.51
N VAL A 301 -5.11 -8.11 -12.01
CA VAL A 301 -4.26 -6.97 -11.60
C VAL A 301 -4.43 -6.69 -10.10
N CYS A 302 -5.66 -6.70 -9.59
CA CYS A 302 -5.95 -6.51 -8.17
C CYS A 302 -5.36 -7.64 -7.30
N GLN A 303 -5.47 -8.90 -7.74
CA GLN A 303 -4.86 -10.05 -7.04
C GLN A 303 -3.33 -9.94 -7.03
N ALA A 304 -2.72 -9.45 -8.12
CA ALA A 304 -1.28 -9.22 -8.21
C ALA A 304 -0.77 -8.22 -7.18
N ALA A 305 -1.60 -7.21 -6.86
CA ALA A 305 -1.31 -6.19 -5.87
C ALA A 305 -1.65 -6.61 -4.44
N GLY A 306 -2.20 -7.81 -4.23
CA GLY A 306 -2.52 -8.37 -2.90
C GLY A 306 -3.96 -8.14 -2.43
N PHE A 307 -4.84 -7.60 -3.26
CA PHE A 307 -6.26 -7.44 -2.92
C PHE A 307 -7.00 -8.79 -3.06
N ASN A 308 -7.87 -9.11 -2.11
CA ASN A 308 -8.77 -10.26 -2.24
C ASN A 308 -9.90 -9.96 -3.22
N ALA A 309 -9.61 -10.14 -4.52
CA ALA A 309 -10.56 -9.83 -5.58
C ALA A 309 -11.72 -10.82 -5.73
N SER A 310 -11.86 -11.77 -4.78
CA SER A 310 -13.07 -12.61 -4.63
C SER A 310 -14.20 -11.86 -3.94
N ASP A 311 -13.88 -10.86 -3.11
CA ASP A 311 -14.86 -9.99 -2.45
C ASP A 311 -15.22 -8.81 -3.36
N PRO A 312 -16.50 -8.61 -3.72
CA PRO A 312 -16.91 -7.51 -4.58
C PRO A 312 -16.63 -6.11 -3.99
N ALA A 313 -16.64 -5.94 -2.67
CA ALA A 313 -16.35 -4.65 -2.04
C ALA A 313 -14.86 -4.29 -2.16
N VAL A 314 -13.98 -5.28 -1.95
CA VAL A 314 -12.52 -5.11 -2.08
C VAL A 314 -12.13 -4.90 -3.55
N TYR A 315 -12.76 -5.62 -4.48
CA TYR A 315 -12.57 -5.40 -5.91
C TYR A 315 -12.96 -3.97 -6.33
N ALA A 316 -14.14 -3.49 -5.90
CA ALA A 316 -14.59 -2.13 -6.20
C ALA A 316 -13.60 -1.07 -5.69
N ARG A 317 -13.04 -1.27 -4.50
CA ARG A 317 -12.01 -0.41 -3.92
C ARG A 317 -10.71 -0.43 -4.72
N CYS A 318 -10.24 -1.60 -5.16
CA CYS A 318 -9.06 -1.70 -6.01
C CYS A 318 -9.25 -0.96 -7.33
N THR A 319 -10.41 -1.16 -7.99
CA THR A 319 -10.70 -0.48 -9.27
C THR A 319 -10.85 1.03 -9.11
N SER A 320 -11.49 1.52 -8.04
CA SER A 320 -11.57 2.96 -7.79
C SER A 320 -10.19 3.54 -7.53
N LEU A 321 -9.32 2.82 -6.82
CA LEU A 321 -7.97 3.27 -6.54
C LEU A 321 -7.13 3.42 -7.83
N ILE A 322 -7.28 2.51 -8.78
CA ILE A 322 -6.62 2.62 -10.10
C ILE A 322 -7.08 3.89 -10.83
N LEU A 323 -8.39 4.10 -10.92
CA LEU A 323 -8.96 5.24 -11.63
C LEU A 323 -8.64 6.57 -10.94
N ASP A 324 -8.77 6.64 -9.62
CA ASP A 324 -8.46 7.84 -8.83
C ASP A 324 -6.97 8.20 -8.95
N THR A 325 -6.09 7.19 -8.93
CA THR A 325 -4.65 7.38 -9.11
C THR A 325 -4.36 7.90 -10.51
N LEU A 326 -4.89 7.24 -11.54
CA LEU A 326 -4.67 7.64 -12.93
C LEU A 326 -5.22 9.05 -13.17
N GLY A 327 -6.45 9.34 -12.75
CA GLY A 327 -7.06 10.65 -12.91
C GLY A 327 -6.29 11.76 -12.21
N ARG A 328 -5.77 11.52 -11.00
CA ARG A 328 -4.90 12.48 -10.32
C ARG A 328 -3.59 12.71 -11.07
N LEU A 329 -2.99 11.66 -11.64
CA LEU A 329 -1.77 11.81 -12.44
C LEU A 329 -2.04 12.55 -13.77
N MET A 330 -3.18 12.27 -14.40
CA MET A 330 -3.59 12.86 -15.69
C MET A 330 -4.08 14.31 -15.57
N THR A 331 -4.44 14.78 -14.38
CA THR A 331 -5.01 16.13 -14.17
C THR A 331 -4.12 17.01 -13.29
N ASP A 332 -2.82 16.71 -13.22
CA ASP A 332 -1.84 17.43 -12.38
C ASP A 332 -2.31 17.57 -10.91
N GLY A 333 -2.98 16.52 -10.42
CA GLY A 333 -3.46 16.40 -9.03
C GLY A 333 -4.80 17.08 -8.74
N THR A 334 -5.43 17.72 -9.73
CA THR A 334 -6.64 18.55 -9.51
C THR A 334 -7.95 17.77 -9.45
N SER A 335 -8.02 16.60 -10.09
CA SER A 335 -9.23 15.79 -10.20
C SER A 335 -8.90 14.29 -10.09
N THR A 336 -9.86 13.48 -9.64
CA THR A 336 -9.77 12.01 -9.70
C THR A 336 -10.36 11.42 -10.97
N THR A 337 -11.09 12.23 -11.75
CA THR A 337 -11.75 11.82 -13.00
C THR A 337 -11.16 12.58 -14.18
N PHE A 338 -11.11 11.93 -15.33
CA PHE A 338 -10.68 12.51 -16.60
C PHE A 338 -11.49 11.92 -17.74
N THR A 339 -11.52 12.57 -18.91
CA THR A 339 -12.29 12.05 -20.05
C THR A 339 -11.79 10.67 -20.46
N GLY A 340 -12.67 9.66 -20.50
CA GLY A 340 -12.30 8.31 -20.88
C GLY A 340 -11.71 7.45 -19.75
N ASP A 341 -11.96 7.81 -18.49
CA ASP A 341 -11.55 7.11 -17.26
C ASP A 341 -12.25 5.75 -17.01
N ASN A 342 -12.70 5.07 -18.07
CA ASN A 342 -13.30 3.76 -17.96
C ASN A 342 -12.23 2.66 -18.03
N LEU A 343 -12.37 1.63 -17.20
CA LEU A 343 -11.48 0.46 -17.17
C LEU A 343 -11.41 -0.25 -18.52
N SER A 344 -12.55 -0.34 -19.21
CA SER A 344 -12.66 -0.86 -20.58
C SER A 344 -11.91 -0.02 -21.60
N ASN A 345 -11.93 1.31 -21.47
CA ASN A 345 -11.20 2.21 -22.37
C ASN A 345 -9.69 2.08 -22.15
N ILE A 346 -9.24 2.02 -20.90
CA ILE A 346 -7.83 1.80 -20.55
C ILE A 346 -7.34 0.47 -21.11
N LEU A 347 -8.08 -0.64 -20.89
CA LEU A 347 -7.70 -1.95 -21.39
C LEU A 347 -7.66 -2.01 -22.92
N ARG A 348 -8.68 -1.45 -23.60
CA ARG A 348 -8.72 -1.37 -25.07
C ARG A 348 -7.56 -0.58 -25.62
N ASN A 349 -7.33 0.63 -25.09
CA ASN A 349 -6.23 1.47 -25.55
C ASN A 349 -4.89 0.79 -25.31
N ARG A 350 -4.76 0.05 -24.21
CA ARG A 350 -3.57 -0.77 -23.95
C ARG A 350 -3.37 -1.84 -25.02
N ALA A 351 -4.40 -2.64 -25.32
CA ALA A 351 -4.31 -3.68 -26.34
C ALA A 351 -3.99 -3.11 -27.73
N ILE A 352 -4.62 -1.98 -28.07
CA ILE A 352 -4.35 -1.24 -29.32
C ILE A 352 -2.89 -0.75 -29.35
N ALA A 353 -2.42 -0.11 -28.28
CA ALA A 353 -1.04 0.37 -28.20
C ALA A 353 -0.04 -0.78 -28.34
N GLU A 354 -0.26 -1.92 -27.70
CA GLU A 354 0.59 -3.09 -27.83
C GLU A 354 0.67 -3.58 -29.27
N SER A 355 -0.48 -3.74 -29.95
CA SER A 355 -0.53 -4.13 -31.37
C SER A 355 0.14 -3.13 -32.31
N LEU A 356 0.07 -1.83 -31.97
CA LEU A 356 0.75 -0.75 -32.69
C LEU A 356 2.26 -0.86 -32.54
N TRP A 357 2.77 -1.07 -31.32
CA TRP A 357 4.20 -1.22 -31.07
C TRP A 357 4.78 -2.44 -31.79
N THR A 358 4.06 -3.57 -31.77
CA THR A 358 4.43 -4.74 -32.57
C THR A 358 4.49 -4.43 -34.06
N ALA A 359 3.51 -3.69 -34.60
CA ALA A 359 3.51 -3.30 -36.00
C ALA A 359 4.68 -2.37 -36.36
N LEU A 360 5.05 -1.46 -35.45
CA LEU A 360 6.17 -0.53 -35.64
C LEU A 360 7.52 -1.26 -35.67
N ASP A 361 7.72 -2.26 -34.80
CA ASP A 361 8.96 -3.04 -34.79
C ASP A 361 9.18 -3.81 -36.10
N GLU A 362 8.11 -4.18 -36.80
CA GLU A 362 8.17 -4.81 -38.13
C GLU A 362 8.36 -3.82 -39.29
N LEU A 363 8.09 -2.53 -39.09
CA LEU A 363 8.23 -1.49 -40.11
C LEU A 363 9.67 -0.99 -40.24
N SER A 364 10.00 -0.34 -41.36
CA SER A 364 11.35 0.19 -41.61
C SER A 364 11.79 1.25 -40.56
N PRO A 365 13.05 1.29 -40.11
CA PRO A 365 13.53 2.18 -39.05
C PRO A 365 13.31 3.68 -39.31
N SER A 366 13.23 4.12 -40.57
CA SER A 366 12.99 5.51 -40.96
C SER A 366 11.54 5.97 -40.69
N LEU A 367 10.57 5.05 -40.74
CA LEU A 367 9.17 5.32 -40.35
C LEU A 367 9.00 5.27 -38.83
N GLN A 368 9.70 4.34 -38.15
CA GLN A 368 9.70 4.26 -36.68
C GLN A 368 10.11 5.60 -36.05
N ILE A 369 11.17 6.25 -36.56
CA ILE A 369 11.65 7.54 -36.04
C ILE A 369 10.64 8.67 -36.25
N ARG A 370 9.85 8.63 -37.33
CA ARG A 370 8.84 9.66 -37.63
C ARG A 370 7.57 9.48 -36.80
N MET A 371 7.24 8.24 -36.43
CA MET A 371 6.04 7.94 -35.66
C MET A 371 6.32 7.99 -34.15
N PHE A 372 7.49 7.53 -33.69
CA PHE A 372 7.85 7.49 -32.28
C PHE A 372 9.37 7.61 -32.06
N ALA A 373 9.81 8.75 -31.54
CA ALA A 373 11.22 8.99 -31.23
C ALA A 373 11.66 8.21 -29.97
N ASN A 374 12.24 7.03 -30.19
CA ASN A 374 13.25 6.38 -29.34
C ASN A 374 12.91 6.29 -27.84
N ARG A 375 12.02 5.38 -27.44
CA ARG A 375 11.76 5.09 -26.02
C ARG A 375 11.77 3.58 -25.76
N ARG A 376 12.96 3.02 -25.55
CA ARG A 376 13.10 1.68 -24.96
C ARG A 376 12.83 1.78 -23.46
N ILE A 377 12.08 0.82 -22.94
CA ILE A 377 11.88 0.62 -21.50
C ILE A 377 13.25 0.19 -20.91
N ASP A 378 13.97 1.12 -20.29
CA ASP A 378 15.22 0.80 -19.59
C ASP A 378 14.91 -0.01 -18.31
N SER A 379 15.26 -1.29 -18.32
CA SER A 379 14.97 -2.26 -17.25
C SER A 379 16.09 -2.42 -16.21
N ALA A 380 17.25 -1.78 -16.41
CA ALA A 380 18.43 -1.96 -15.55
C ALA A 380 18.38 -1.04 -14.32
N GLY A 381 17.65 -1.44 -13.27
CA GLY A 381 17.67 -0.77 -11.95
C GLY A 381 16.33 -0.76 -11.21
N ILE A 382 15.25 -1.10 -11.91
CA ILE A 382 13.87 -1.04 -11.42
C ILE A 382 13.59 -2.11 -10.36
N GLY A 383 14.16 -3.32 -10.49
CA GLY A 383 13.80 -4.46 -9.65
C GLY A 383 14.08 -4.27 -8.15
N VAL A 384 15.19 -3.64 -7.78
CA VAL A 384 15.57 -3.50 -6.35
C VAL A 384 14.66 -2.50 -5.62
N ALA A 385 14.21 -1.46 -6.31
CA ALA A 385 13.44 -0.40 -5.68
C ALA A 385 11.92 -0.60 -5.80
N LEU A 386 11.45 -1.38 -6.78
CA LEU A 386 10.08 -1.88 -6.82
C LEU A 386 9.80 -2.78 -5.60
N MET A 387 10.72 -3.71 -5.31
CA MET A 387 10.66 -4.60 -4.15
C MET A 387 10.60 -3.81 -2.84
N ALA A 388 11.42 -2.77 -2.68
CA ALA A 388 11.48 -2.00 -1.44
C ALA A 388 10.11 -1.42 -1.02
N ASN A 389 9.26 -1.03 -1.96
CA ASN A 389 7.94 -0.45 -1.64
C ASN A 389 6.92 -1.48 -1.16
N GLU A 390 6.94 -2.69 -1.73
CA GLU A 390 6.10 -3.81 -1.32
C GLU A 390 6.47 -4.28 0.09
N TYR A 391 7.77 -4.34 0.41
CA TYR A 391 8.20 -4.84 1.70
C TYR A 391 8.06 -3.83 2.85
N ILE A 392 7.95 -2.51 2.64
CA ILE A 392 7.93 -1.55 3.76
C ILE A 392 6.70 -1.71 4.69
N PRO A 393 5.45 -1.73 4.17
CA PRO A 393 4.28 -1.99 5.02
C PRO A 393 4.38 -3.35 5.73
N VAL A 394 4.80 -4.38 4.99
CA VAL A 394 5.02 -5.73 5.54
C VAL A 394 6.10 -5.73 6.64
N MET A 395 7.20 -5.00 6.46
CA MET A 395 8.27 -4.86 7.44
C MET A 395 7.79 -4.16 8.70
N LYS A 396 6.94 -3.13 8.58
CA LYS A 396 6.33 -2.48 9.75
C LYS A 396 5.42 -3.44 10.51
N ALA A 397 4.59 -4.18 9.79
CA ALA A 397 3.73 -5.21 10.38
C ALA A 397 4.56 -6.33 11.04
N ALA A 398 5.62 -6.80 10.39
CA ALA A 398 6.54 -7.80 10.93
C ALA A 398 7.31 -7.31 12.16
N ILE A 399 7.80 -6.07 12.16
CA ILE A 399 8.46 -5.47 13.34
C ILE A 399 7.47 -5.29 14.49
N THR A 400 6.25 -4.88 14.18
CA THR A 400 5.15 -4.83 15.16
C THR A 400 4.90 -6.23 15.73
N ALA A 401 4.85 -7.25 14.88
CA ALA A 401 4.69 -8.63 15.30
C ALA A 401 5.84 -9.13 16.18
N ILE A 402 7.08 -8.77 15.86
CA ILE A 402 8.26 -9.10 16.67
C ILE A 402 8.18 -8.42 18.03
N PHE A 403 7.80 -7.13 18.09
CA PHE A 403 7.64 -6.42 19.36
C PHE A 403 6.53 -7.02 20.21
N LEU A 404 5.38 -7.34 19.61
CA LEU A 404 4.30 -8.04 20.29
C LEU A 404 4.76 -9.44 20.76
N GLY A 405 5.53 -10.18 19.96
CA GLY A 405 6.08 -11.49 20.34
C GLY A 405 7.06 -11.44 21.53
N ILE A 406 7.84 -10.37 21.65
CA ILE A 406 8.78 -10.15 22.76
C ILE A 406 8.09 -9.55 23.99
N LEU A 407 6.92 -8.92 23.81
CA LEU A 407 6.18 -8.24 24.88
C LEU A 407 5.91 -9.12 26.10
N PRO A 408 5.48 -10.40 26.00
CA PRO A 408 5.30 -11.28 27.16
C PRO A 408 6.59 -11.43 27.98
N VAL A 409 7.73 -11.56 27.32
CA VAL A 409 9.03 -11.68 28.00
C VAL A 409 9.38 -10.39 28.72
N LEU A 410 9.18 -9.23 28.08
CA LEU A 410 9.39 -7.93 28.72
C LEU A 410 8.42 -7.70 29.88
N ALA A 411 7.15 -8.08 29.74
CA ALA A 411 6.12 -7.88 30.74
C ALA A 411 6.44 -8.62 32.05
N ILE A 412 7.10 -9.77 32.00
CA ILE A 412 7.56 -10.48 33.19
C ILE A 412 8.54 -9.63 34.03
N PHE A 413 9.39 -8.84 33.39
CA PHE A 413 10.33 -7.96 34.08
C PHE A 413 9.69 -6.70 34.67
N LEU A 414 8.42 -6.39 34.39
CA LEU A 414 7.72 -5.25 34.99
C LEU A 414 7.53 -5.39 36.51
N VAL A 415 7.53 -6.61 37.05
CA VAL A 415 7.41 -6.85 38.50
C VAL A 415 8.77 -6.86 39.21
N THR A 416 9.86 -6.68 38.45
CA THR A 416 11.22 -6.62 38.98
C THR A 416 11.64 -5.16 39.27
N PRO A 417 12.71 -4.90 40.04
CA PRO A 417 13.23 -3.55 40.24
C PRO A 417 13.68 -2.84 38.94
N LEU A 418 13.74 -3.55 37.80
CA LEU A 418 14.03 -3.01 36.47
C LEU A 418 12.81 -2.41 35.76
N TRP A 419 11.63 -2.38 36.40
CA TRP A 419 10.35 -1.96 35.81
C TRP A 419 10.40 -0.64 35.03
N LYS A 420 11.18 0.35 35.49
CA LYS A 420 11.31 1.65 34.80
C LYS A 420 11.94 1.52 33.42
N LYS A 421 13.00 0.72 33.30
CA LYS A 421 13.70 0.50 32.02
C LYS A 421 12.81 -0.29 31.07
N VAL A 422 12.13 -1.31 31.60
CA VAL A 422 11.22 -2.17 30.83
C VAL A 422 10.01 -1.40 30.34
N ALA A 423 9.36 -0.61 31.21
CA ALA A 423 8.23 0.24 30.84
C ALA A 423 8.65 1.29 29.78
N SER A 424 9.83 1.89 29.93
CA SER A 424 10.38 2.80 28.92
C SER A 424 10.69 2.10 27.60
N ALA A 425 11.10 0.83 27.61
CA ALA A 425 11.35 0.04 26.41
C ALA A 425 10.04 -0.32 25.68
N ILE A 426 9.00 -0.73 26.41
CA ILE A 426 7.67 -1.05 25.85
C ILE A 426 7.06 0.21 25.22
N LEU A 427 6.97 1.30 26.00
CA LEU A 427 6.43 2.58 25.50
C LEU A 427 7.29 3.16 24.37
N GLY A 428 8.61 3.03 24.46
CA GLY A 428 9.54 3.44 23.40
C GLY A 428 9.35 2.69 22.10
N SER A 429 9.02 1.39 22.15
CA SER A 429 8.76 0.57 20.96
C SER A 429 7.47 0.98 20.24
N PHE A 430 6.37 1.20 20.98
CA PHE A 430 5.14 1.72 20.38
C PHE A 430 5.29 3.17 19.88
N CYS A 431 6.03 4.00 20.61
CA CYS A 431 6.38 5.35 20.16
C CYS A 431 7.20 5.34 18.86
N PHE A 432 8.11 4.39 18.70
CA PHE A 432 8.86 4.17 17.47
C PHE A 432 7.96 3.79 16.30
N LEU A 433 7.03 2.86 16.48
CA LEU A 433 6.07 2.50 15.44
C LEU A 433 5.20 3.69 15.03
N CYS A 434 4.75 4.49 16.01
CA CYS A 434 3.97 5.70 15.75
C CYS A 434 4.78 6.76 14.99
N PHE A 435 6.00 7.09 15.44
CA PHE A 435 6.85 8.06 14.73
C PHE A 435 7.24 7.59 13.34
N TRP A 436 7.45 6.30 13.16
CA TRP A 436 7.69 5.72 11.84
C TRP A 436 6.47 5.92 10.94
N GLY A 437 5.26 5.55 11.39
CA GLY A 437 4.03 5.75 10.64
C GLY A 437 3.77 7.21 10.25
N VAL A 438 3.93 8.13 11.19
CA VAL A 438 3.77 9.58 10.93
C VAL A 438 4.81 10.10 9.95
N SER A 439 6.08 9.69 10.10
CA SER A 439 7.15 10.11 9.19
C SER A 439 6.95 9.56 7.78
N ASP A 440 6.43 8.33 7.67
CA ASP A 440 6.14 7.68 6.40
C ASP A 440 5.00 8.40 5.66
N ALA A 441 3.93 8.75 6.35
CA ALA A 441 2.83 9.52 5.78
C ALA A 441 3.25 10.92 5.34
N LEU A 442 4.10 11.59 6.14
CA LEU A 442 4.66 12.88 5.79
C LEU A 442 5.49 12.81 4.50
N VAL A 443 6.39 11.83 4.41
CA VAL A 443 7.20 11.61 3.20
C VAL A 443 6.31 11.30 2.00
N HIS A 444 5.29 10.46 2.18
CA HIS A 444 4.35 10.12 1.11
C HIS A 444 3.66 11.38 0.55
N ALA A 445 3.08 12.22 1.42
CA ALA A 445 2.41 13.45 1.02
C ALA A 445 3.33 14.41 0.25
N PHE A 446 4.58 14.60 0.73
CA PHE A 446 5.56 15.44 0.02
C PHE A 446 5.98 14.88 -1.34
N MET A 447 6.12 13.56 -1.43
CA MET A 447 6.61 12.90 -2.62
C MET A 447 5.53 12.77 -3.69
N MET A 448 4.27 12.53 -3.32
CA MET A 448 3.15 12.50 -4.28
C MET A 448 3.03 13.81 -5.08
N GLY A 449 3.23 14.97 -4.43
CA GLY A 449 3.25 16.25 -5.15
C GLY A 449 4.39 16.40 -6.16
N ARG A 450 5.50 15.64 -6.02
CA ARG A 450 6.57 15.58 -7.05
C ARG A 450 6.24 14.58 -8.14
N VAL A 451 5.58 13.48 -7.80
CA VAL A 451 5.19 12.43 -8.74
C VAL A 451 4.18 12.95 -9.73
N VAL A 452 3.17 13.67 -9.27
CA VAL A 452 2.19 14.34 -10.14
C VAL A 452 2.91 15.23 -11.18
N LYS A 453 3.93 15.99 -10.76
CA LYS A 453 4.75 16.80 -11.68
C LYS A 453 5.60 15.97 -12.65
N LEU A 454 6.10 14.79 -12.26
CA LEU A 454 6.78 13.87 -13.18
C LEU A 454 5.84 13.35 -14.27
N PHE A 455 4.55 13.26 -13.97
CA PHE A 455 3.51 12.90 -14.92
C PHE A 455 2.93 14.10 -15.69
N GLY A 456 3.42 15.33 -15.48
CA GLY A 456 2.91 16.52 -16.16
C GLY A 456 2.98 16.45 -17.69
N GLU A 457 4.03 15.83 -18.24
CA GLU A 457 4.12 15.59 -19.69
C GLU A 457 3.04 14.61 -20.16
N VAL A 458 2.86 13.49 -19.46
CA VAL A 458 1.81 12.49 -19.74
C VAL A 458 0.40 13.10 -19.63
N ALA A 459 0.18 13.92 -18.60
CA ALA A 459 -1.07 14.62 -18.37
C ALA A 459 -1.44 15.57 -19.52
N SER A 460 -0.45 16.28 -20.08
CA SER A 460 -0.66 17.22 -21.19
C SER A 460 -0.99 16.54 -22.52
N GLU A 461 -0.56 15.29 -22.70
CA GLU A 461 -0.69 14.55 -23.94
C GLU A 461 -1.88 13.56 -23.94
N GLY A 462 -2.46 13.24 -22.77
CA GLY A 462 -3.61 12.32 -22.68
C GLY A 462 -3.20 10.84 -22.71
N LEU A 463 -4.18 9.92 -22.75
CA LEU A 463 -3.92 8.47 -22.89
C LEU A 463 -3.69 8.09 -24.36
N GLY A 464 -2.67 8.70 -24.98
CA GLY A 464 -2.17 8.31 -26.29
C GLY A 464 -1.37 7.00 -26.26
N ALA A 465 -1.12 6.44 -27.44
CA ALA A 465 -0.41 5.18 -27.58
C ALA A 465 1.05 5.25 -27.07
N SER A 466 1.66 6.44 -27.11
CA SER A 466 2.97 6.73 -26.51
C SER A 466 2.94 6.71 -24.98
N ASN A 467 1.91 7.30 -24.38
CA ASN A 467 1.80 7.45 -22.93
C ASN A 467 1.44 6.17 -22.22
N ILE A 468 0.67 5.28 -22.86
CA ILE A 468 0.34 3.96 -22.32
C ILE A 468 1.61 3.15 -22.01
N VAL A 469 2.66 3.30 -22.81
CA VAL A 469 3.96 2.66 -22.57
C VAL A 469 4.84 3.47 -21.61
N LEU A 470 4.68 4.79 -21.57
CA LEU A 470 5.47 5.66 -20.70
C LEU A 470 5.01 5.61 -19.22
N ILE A 471 3.70 5.53 -18.97
CA ILE A 471 3.08 5.49 -17.64
C ILE A 471 3.79 4.49 -16.70
N PRO A 472 3.96 3.20 -17.07
CA PRO A 472 4.61 2.25 -16.18
C PRO A 472 6.07 2.64 -15.90
N THR A 473 6.81 3.17 -16.88
CA THR A 473 8.20 3.60 -16.65
C THR A 473 8.32 4.76 -15.69
N GLN A 474 7.43 5.75 -15.77
CA GLN A 474 7.41 6.89 -14.84
C GLN A 474 6.90 6.47 -13.46
N ALA A 475 5.92 5.58 -13.39
CA ALA A 475 5.44 5.00 -12.15
C ALA A 475 6.56 4.19 -11.44
N MET A 476 7.35 3.41 -12.19
CA MET A 476 8.50 2.68 -11.65
C MET A 476 9.61 3.59 -11.11
N LYS A 477 9.92 4.69 -11.81
CA LYS A 477 10.86 5.72 -11.32
C LYS A 477 10.33 6.40 -10.05
N ALA A 478 9.05 6.77 -10.03
CA ALA A 478 8.38 7.35 -8.88
C ALA A 478 8.43 6.41 -7.67
N MET A 479 8.04 5.14 -7.85
CA MET A 479 8.13 4.11 -6.81
C MET A 479 9.56 3.97 -6.29
N THR A 480 10.56 3.91 -7.17
CA THR A 480 11.96 3.82 -6.76
C THR A 480 12.36 4.96 -5.80
N LEU A 481 11.96 6.17 -6.13
CA LEU A 481 12.20 7.36 -5.32
C LEU A 481 11.47 7.30 -3.97
N PHE A 482 10.23 6.80 -3.94
CA PHE A 482 9.51 6.54 -2.68
C PHE A 482 10.24 5.55 -1.79
N GLY A 483 10.70 4.43 -2.34
CA GLY A 483 11.37 3.37 -1.59
C GLY A 483 12.56 3.90 -0.79
N PHE A 484 13.44 4.67 -1.43
CA PHE A 484 14.61 5.26 -0.77
C PHE A 484 14.25 6.26 0.34
N MET A 485 13.27 7.13 0.10
CA MET A 485 12.85 8.14 1.07
C MET A 485 12.19 7.51 2.29
N ARG A 486 11.37 6.48 2.08
CA ARG A 486 10.65 5.78 3.16
C ARG A 486 11.60 4.99 4.05
N MET A 487 12.64 4.36 3.49
CA MET A 487 13.68 3.71 4.31
C MET A 487 14.40 4.69 5.25
N SER A 488 14.56 5.96 4.83
CA SER A 488 15.16 7.01 5.66
C SER A 488 14.28 7.37 6.87
N THR A 489 12.96 7.19 6.77
CA THR A 489 12.01 7.46 7.87
C THR A 489 12.20 6.53 9.05
N ILE A 490 12.65 5.30 8.82
CA ILE A 490 12.92 4.30 9.87
C ILE A 490 14.03 4.81 10.80
N PHE A 491 15.14 5.29 10.22
CA PHE A 491 16.26 5.83 10.97
C PHE A 491 15.87 7.10 11.73
N PHE A 492 15.07 7.97 11.09
CA PHE A 492 14.57 9.20 11.71
C PHE A 492 13.64 8.91 12.90
N ALA A 493 12.71 7.97 12.75
CA ALA A 493 11.83 7.52 13.82
C ALA A 493 12.64 6.92 14.99
N GLY A 494 13.66 6.10 14.68
CA GLY A 494 14.57 5.54 15.68
C GLY A 494 15.29 6.63 16.49
N PHE A 495 15.78 7.67 15.81
CA PHE A 495 16.40 8.83 16.45
C PHE A 495 15.42 9.59 17.38
N LEU A 496 14.19 9.85 16.92
CA LEU A 496 13.18 10.53 17.73
C LEU A 496 12.75 9.71 18.95
N SER A 497 12.52 8.41 18.79
CA SER A 497 12.15 7.53 19.91
C SER A 497 13.25 7.40 20.95
N ARG A 498 14.52 7.44 20.53
CA ARG A 498 15.66 7.54 21.45
C ARG A 498 15.62 8.83 22.26
N MET A 499 15.35 9.96 21.62
CA MET A 499 15.31 11.28 22.28
C MET A 499 14.22 11.34 23.37
N VAL A 500 13.06 10.72 23.13
CA VAL A 500 11.91 10.78 24.05
C VAL A 500 11.99 9.73 25.17
N PHE A 501 12.32 8.47 24.86
CA PHE A 501 12.24 7.34 25.81
C PHE A 501 13.58 6.68 26.14
N SER A 502 14.72 7.30 25.77
CA SER A 502 16.07 6.73 25.95
C SER A 502 16.22 5.32 25.34
N PHE A 503 15.39 5.00 24.35
CA PHE A 503 15.38 3.72 23.63
C PHE A 503 16.61 3.59 22.71
N GLY A 504 17.15 2.37 22.56
CA GLY A 504 18.20 2.07 21.57
C GLY A 504 19.65 2.43 21.95
N GLY A 505 20.00 2.45 23.26
CA GLY A 505 21.35 2.74 23.79
C GLY A 505 22.55 2.11 23.04
N TYR A 506 22.33 0.99 22.35
CA TYR A 506 23.33 0.13 21.72
C TYR A 506 23.04 -0.23 20.25
N MET A 507 22.04 0.41 19.61
CA MET A 507 21.58 0.08 18.24
C MET A 507 21.88 1.18 17.20
N LEU A 508 22.89 2.01 17.44
CA LEU A 508 23.49 2.92 16.46
C LEU A 508 24.92 2.50 16.20
#